data_AF-A0AAU6NWW3-F1
#
_entry.id   AF-A0AAU6NWW3-F1
#
_cell.length_a   1.000
_cell.length_b   1.000
_cell.length_c   1.000
_cell.angle_alpha   90.00
_cell.angle_beta   90.00
_cell.angle_gamma   90.00
#
_symmetry.space_group_name_H-M   'P 1'
#
loop_
_entity.id
_entity.type
_entity.pdbx_description
1 polymer ?
#
loop_
_entity_poly.entity_id
_entity_poly.type
_entity_poly.pdbx_seq_one_letter_code
_entity_poly.pdbx_strand_id
1 'polypeptide(L)' 'MNLDEAKKVKPSYKGALSRDLQMNSKEVAKYINPIIANNRNITLDEAKKKSKLRPVEVLLFYNKIGEPIRESALL' A
#
# COMPACT_ATOMS: atom_id res chain seq x y z
N MET A 1 5.86 -10.47 11.35
CA MET A 1 5.04 -9.34 10.84
C MET A 1 3.79 -9.30 11.71
N ASN A 2 3.60 -8.25 12.50
CA ASN A 2 2.49 -8.19 13.47
C ASN A 2 1.20 -7.79 12.75
N LEU A 3 0.28 -8.76 12.60
CA LEU A 3 -1.08 -8.51 12.07
C LEU A 3 -1.84 -7.46 12.91
N ASP A 4 -1.44 -7.24 14.15
CA ASP A 4 -2.00 -6.22 15.04
C ASP A 4 -1.71 -4.77 14.59
N GLU A 5 -0.66 -4.53 13.80
CA GLU A 5 -0.39 -3.19 13.27
C GLU A 5 -1.32 -2.83 12.11
N ALA A 6 -1.70 -3.83 11.29
CA ALA A 6 -2.67 -3.61 10.21
C ALA A 6 -4.06 -3.22 10.74
N LYS A 7 -4.38 -3.56 12.00
CA LYS A 7 -5.61 -3.12 12.68
C LYS A 7 -5.62 -1.63 13.00
N LYS A 8 -4.46 -0.96 12.98
CA LYS A 8 -4.33 0.49 13.24
C LYS A 8 -4.27 1.33 11.96
N VAL A 9 -4.26 0.68 10.80
CA VAL A 9 -4.12 1.33 9.50
C VAL A 9 -5.46 1.32 8.79
N LYS A 10 -5.84 2.44 8.16
CA LYS A 10 -7.08 2.51 7.38
C LYS A 10 -6.84 2.10 5.92
N PRO A 11 -7.89 1.64 5.20
CA PRO A 11 -7.82 1.45 3.76
C PRO A 11 -7.41 2.76 3.06
N SER A 12 -6.64 2.65 2.00
CA SER A 12 -6.15 3.81 1.25
C SER A 12 -6.27 3.60 -0.25
N TYR A 13 -5.78 4.55 -1.04
CA TYR A 13 -5.72 4.49 -2.50
C TYR A 13 -4.29 4.76 -2.97
N LYS A 14 -3.88 4.17 -4.10
CA LYS A 14 -2.55 4.40 -4.68
C LYS A 14 -2.24 5.90 -4.87
N GLY A 15 -3.24 6.67 -5.31
CA GLY A 15 -3.10 8.12 -5.50
C GLY A 15 -2.91 8.89 -4.18
N ALA A 16 -3.48 8.40 -3.08
CA ALA A 16 -3.25 8.98 -1.75
C ALA A 16 -1.80 8.74 -1.31
N LEU A 17 -1.27 7.53 -1.50
CA LEU A 17 0.15 7.25 -1.19
C LEU A 17 1.11 8.12 -2.00
N SER A 18 0.84 8.32 -3.30
CA SER A 18 1.65 9.20 -4.15
C SER A 18 1.66 10.64 -3.64
N ARG A 19 0.50 11.17 -3.21
CA ARG A 19 0.40 12.52 -2.66
C ARG A 19 1.08 12.63 -1.31
N ASP A 20 0.80 11.70 -0.39
CA ASP A 20 1.29 11.75 0.99
C ASP A 20 2.81 11.62 1.06
N LEU A 21 3.41 10.83 0.17
CA LEU A 21 4.85 10.63 0.10
C LEU A 21 5.55 11.58 -0.86
N GLN A 22 4.82 12.46 -1.55
CA GLN A 22 5.33 13.26 -2.66
C GLN A 22 6.09 12.41 -3.70
N MET A 23 5.65 11.17 -3.88
CA MET A 23 6.29 10.15 -4.70
C MET A 23 5.56 10.03 -6.04
N ASN A 24 6.27 9.77 -7.12
CA ASN A 24 5.65 9.57 -8.42
C ASN A 24 4.70 8.35 -8.41
N SER A 25 3.51 8.48 -8.99
CA SER A 25 2.55 7.38 -9.17
C SER A 25 3.18 6.11 -9.78
N LYS A 26 4.15 6.24 -10.69
CA LYS A 26 4.88 5.11 -11.29
C LYS A 26 5.76 4.39 -10.26
N GLU A 27 6.41 5.12 -9.38
CA GLU A 27 7.23 4.56 -8.31
C GLU A 27 6.36 3.87 -7.27
N VAL A 28 5.27 4.49 -6.84
CA VAL A 28 4.27 3.85 -5.98
C VAL A 28 3.79 2.55 -6.61
N ALA A 29 3.40 2.58 -7.90
CA ALA A 29 2.94 1.42 -8.65
C ALA A 29 3.98 0.27 -8.67
N LYS A 30 5.28 0.60 -8.81
CA LYS A 30 6.38 -0.38 -8.81
C LYS A 30 6.42 -1.20 -7.53
N TYR A 31 6.16 -0.58 -6.37
CA TYR A 31 6.18 -1.28 -5.08
C TYR A 31 4.82 -1.88 -4.71
N ILE A 32 3.72 -1.15 -4.92
CA ILE A 32 2.39 -1.57 -4.44
C ILE A 32 1.77 -2.68 -5.30
N ASN A 33 2.03 -2.73 -6.61
CA ASN A 33 1.40 -3.74 -7.48
C ASN A 33 1.84 -5.17 -7.12
N PRO A 34 3.14 -5.46 -6.91
CA PRO A 34 3.57 -6.77 -6.40
C PRO A 34 2.97 -7.11 -5.03
N ILE A 35 2.83 -6.12 -4.14
CA ILE A 35 2.24 -6.32 -2.81
C ILE A 35 0.77 -6.75 -2.94
N ILE A 36 -0.01 -6.06 -3.77
CA ILE A 36 -1.41 -6.41 -4.04
C ILE A 36 -1.50 -7.80 -4.68
N ALA A 37 -0.68 -8.09 -5.69
CA ALA A 37 -0.68 -9.38 -6.39
C ALA A 37 -0.45 -10.53 -5.40
N ASN A 38 0.59 -10.42 -4.57
CA ASN A 38 0.91 -11.41 -3.56
C ASN A 38 -0.14 -11.50 -2.43
N ASN A 39 -0.59 -10.35 -1.90
CA ASN A 39 -1.55 -10.33 -0.79
C ASN A 39 -2.94 -10.84 -1.19
N ARG A 40 -3.35 -10.68 -2.45
CA ARG A 40 -4.66 -11.09 -2.94
C ARG A 40 -4.64 -12.39 -3.73
N ASN A 41 -3.47 -12.99 -3.96
CA ASN A 41 -3.27 -14.15 -4.82
C ASN A 41 -3.86 -13.94 -6.23
N ILE A 42 -3.51 -12.82 -6.86
CA ILE A 42 -3.94 -12.44 -8.22
C ILE A 42 -2.73 -12.11 -9.08
N THR A 43 -2.93 -12.06 -10.40
CA THR A 43 -1.86 -11.67 -11.33
C THR A 43 -1.44 -10.20 -11.16
N LEU A 44 -0.22 -9.87 -11.60
CA LEU A 44 0.26 -8.50 -11.57
C LEU A 44 -0.62 -7.55 -12.41
N ASP A 45 -1.17 -8.05 -13.52
CA ASP A 45 -2.05 -7.25 -14.39
C ASP A 45 -3.40 -6.97 -13.76
N GLU A 46 -3.95 -7.91 -13.00
CA GLU A 46 -5.13 -7.65 -12.18
C GLU A 46 -4.83 -6.67 -11.05
N ALA A 47 -3.66 -6.79 -10.40
CA ALA A 47 -3.22 -5.91 -9.33
C ALA A 47 -3.04 -4.45 -9.77
N LYS A 48 -2.54 -4.22 -10.99
CA LYS A 48 -2.43 -2.88 -11.60
C LYS A 48 -3.78 -2.15 -11.60
N LYS A 49 -4.86 -2.88 -11.93
CA LYS A 49 -6.23 -2.35 -12.00
C LYS A 49 -6.86 -2.05 -10.64
N LYS A 50 -6.30 -2.54 -9.52
CA LYS A 50 -6.83 -2.29 -8.18
C LYS A 50 -6.29 -0.96 -7.63
N SER A 51 -7.10 0.09 -7.62
CA SER A 51 -6.73 1.41 -7.07
C SER A 51 -6.84 1.48 -5.55
N LYS A 52 -7.81 0.76 -4.96
CA LYS A 52 -8.06 0.68 -3.51
C LYS A 52 -7.17 -0.35 -2.85
N LEU A 53 -6.56 0.04 -1.74
CA LEU A 53 -5.62 -0.72 -0.94
C LEU A 53 -6.27 -1.17 0.38
N ARG A 54 -5.99 -2.41 0.77
CA ARG A 54 -6.34 -2.97 2.09
C ARG A 54 -5.33 -2.47 3.12
N PRO A 55 -5.71 -2.35 4.42
CA PRO A 55 -4.80 -1.93 5.49
C PRO A 55 -3.45 -2.66 5.49
N VAL A 56 -3.47 -3.98 5.32
CA VAL A 56 -2.26 -4.81 5.25
C VAL A 56 -1.37 -4.44 4.07
N GLU A 57 -1.92 -4.06 2.92
CA GLU A 57 -1.15 -3.66 1.74
C GLU A 57 -0.51 -2.28 1.92
N VAL A 58 -1.20 -1.37 2.63
CA VAL A 58 -0.65 -0.07 3.02
C VAL A 58 0.53 -0.25 3.97
N LEU A 59 0.34 -1.05 5.03
CA LEU A 59 1.42 -1.40 5.98
C LEU A 59 2.63 -2.02 5.26
N LEU A 60 2.39 -3.03 4.42
CA LEU A 60 3.43 -3.69 3.64
C LEU A 60 4.18 -2.73 2.74
N PHE A 61 3.49 -1.75 2.17
CA PHE A 61 4.11 -0.75 1.31
C PHE A 61 5.03 0.18 2.08
N TYR A 62 4.60 0.75 3.20
CA TYR A 62 5.46 1.57 4.08
C TYR A 62 6.70 0.81 4.54
N ASN A 63 6.51 -0.43 4.99
CA ASN A 63 7.63 -1.33 5.34
C ASN A 63 8.57 -1.59 4.16
N LYS A 64 8.03 -1.72 2.93
CA LYS A 64 8.83 -2.02 1.74
C LYS A 64 9.70 -0.85 1.30
N ILE A 65 9.23 0.38 1.48
CA ILE A 65 9.97 1.59 1.13
C ILE A 65 10.82 2.13 2.29
N GLY A 66 10.73 1.52 3.48
CA GLY A 66 11.50 1.92 4.66
C GLY A 66 10.99 3.20 5.33
N GLU A 67 9.74 3.58 5.07
CA GLU A 67 9.12 4.78 5.64
C GLU A 67 8.21 4.40 6.82
N PRO A 68 8.16 5.22 7.88
CA PRO A 68 7.17 5.04 8.93
C PRO A 68 5.75 5.29 8.39
N ILE A 69 4.78 4.59 8.98
CA ILE A 69 3.37 4.81 8.67
C ILE A 69 3.00 6.24 9.09
N ARG A 70 2.43 7.00 8.16
CA ARG A 70 2.00 8.38 8.44
C ARG A 70 0.69 8.39 9.22
N GLU A 71 0.49 9.40 10.05
CA GLU A 71 -0.78 9.63 10.77
C GLU A 71 -1.98 9.71 9.82
N SER A 72 -1.78 10.24 8.61
CA SER A 72 -2.80 10.27 7.56
C SER A 72 -3.30 8.87 7.16
N ALA A 73 -2.55 7.81 7.43
CA ALA A 73 -2.89 6.41 7.15
C ALA A 73 -3.35 5.62 8.38
N LEU A 74 -3.31 6.21 9.58
CA LEU A 74 -3.81 5.58 10.81
C LEU A 74 -5.33 5.78 10.95
N LEU A 75 -5.94 4.92 11.78
CA LEU A 75 -7.34 5.00 12.24
C LEU A 75 -7.56 6.14 13.23
#